data_AF-A0A3M1V549-F1
#
_entry.id   AF-A0A3M1V549-F1
#
_cell.length_a   1.000
_cell.length_b   1.000
_cell.length_c   1.000
_cell.angle_alpha   90.00
_cell.angle_beta   90.00
_cell.angle_gamma   90.00
#
_symmetry.space_group_name_H-M   'P 1'
#
loop_
_entity.id
_entity.type
_entity.pdbx_description
1 polymer ?
#
loop_
_entity_poly.entity_id
_entity_poly.type
_entity_poly.pdbx_seq_one_letter_code
_entity_poly.pdbx_strand_id
1 'polypeptide(L)'
;MGMFGFGFVLVVLLGVYWHFHTAPFRPLQDALAKAFPGSLPRVEGGQPKKHRDTPRILRIALRTDFDPTPPSATPRVLSMVRRIIELAGQHVPLRNYDRLDVYLYFRRPEQATLYRGFRFPVSSLPNDPRLLGDERILRAEITPKRPPENAASPTR
;
A
#
# COMPACT_ATOMS: atom_id res chain seq x y z
N MET A 1 47.92 8.85 1.68
CA MET A 1 46.94 9.72 0.98
C MET A 1 46.20 9.05 -0.18
N GLY A 2 46.80 8.09 -0.91
CA GLY A 2 46.12 7.44 -2.06
C GLY A 2 44.85 6.65 -1.73
N MET A 3 44.79 5.97 -0.59
CA MET A 3 43.63 5.16 -0.19
C MET A 3 42.38 6.01 0.10
N PHE A 4 42.55 7.20 0.70
CA PHE A 4 41.45 8.13 0.97
C PHE A 4 40.95 8.83 -0.30
N GLY A 5 41.85 9.16 -1.23
CA GLY A 5 41.47 9.73 -2.53
C GLY A 5 40.63 8.77 -3.37
N PHE A 6 41.00 7.49 -3.41
CA PHE A 6 40.22 6.47 -4.11
C PHE A 6 38.82 6.29 -3.53
N GLY A 7 38.69 6.27 -2.19
CA GLY A 7 37.40 6.21 -1.51
C GLY A 7 36.50 7.39 -1.86
N PHE A 8 37.04 8.61 -1.88
CA PHE A 8 36.28 9.81 -2.26
C PHE A 8 35.80 9.75 -3.72
N VAL A 9 36.66 9.33 -4.65
CA VAL A 9 36.30 9.19 -6.07
C VAL A 9 35.18 8.16 -6.26
N LEU A 10 35.23 7.01 -5.58
CA LEU A 10 34.17 6.00 -5.64
C LEU A 10 32.83 6.52 -5.10
N VAL A 11 32.84 7.25 -3.98
CA VAL A 11 31.62 7.82 -3.38
C VAL A 11 30.99 8.87 -4.32
N VAL A 12 31.81 9.74 -4.91
CA VAL A 12 31.34 10.73 -5.90
C VAL A 12 30.75 10.05 -7.13
N LEU A 13 31.45 9.06 -7.71
CA LEU A 13 30.97 8.32 -8.87
C LEU A 13 29.65 7.60 -8.60
N LEU A 14 29.54 6.94 -7.43
CA LEU A 14 28.32 6.27 -7.04
C LEU A 14 27.17 7.27 -6.84
N GLY A 15 27.44 8.41 -6.21
CA GLY A 15 26.46 9.49 -6.02
C GLY A 15 25.96 10.07 -7.34
N VAL A 16 26.87 10.35 -8.29
CA VAL A 16 26.52 10.83 -9.64
C VAL A 16 25.73 9.77 -10.40
N TYR A 17 26.15 8.50 -10.33
CA TYR A 17 25.42 7.40 -10.96
C TYR A 17 23.99 7.29 -10.43
N TRP A 18 23.82 7.33 -9.10
CA TRP A 18 22.51 7.32 -8.45
C TRP A 18 21.67 8.54 -8.80
N HIS A 19 22.29 9.72 -8.88
CA HIS A 19 21.59 10.92 -9.33
C HIS A 19 21.05 10.72 -10.75
N PHE A 20 21.89 10.28 -11.70
CA PHE A 20 21.43 10.07 -13.08
C PHE A 20 20.42 8.95 -13.25
N HIS A 21 20.53 7.86 -12.47
CA HIS A 21 19.63 6.69 -12.63
C HIS A 21 18.32 6.82 -11.85
N THR A 22 18.31 7.54 -10.73
CA THR A 22 17.14 7.63 -9.84
C THR A 22 16.44 9.00 -9.92
N ALA A 23 17.13 10.07 -10.35
CA ALA A 23 16.51 11.40 -10.46
C ALA A 23 15.46 11.60 -11.57
N PRO A 24 15.47 10.94 -12.75
CA PRO A 24 14.58 11.35 -13.83
C PRO A 24 13.09 11.18 -13.50
N PHE A 25 12.76 10.35 -12.50
CA PHE A 25 11.38 10.10 -12.08
C PHE A 25 10.98 10.82 -10.79
N ARG A 26 11.93 11.46 -10.07
CA ARG A 26 11.64 12.17 -8.81
C ARG A 26 10.64 13.32 -8.99
N PRO A 27 10.79 14.22 -10.00
CA PRO A 27 9.83 15.31 -10.18
C PRO A 27 8.40 14.80 -10.41
N LEU A 28 8.24 13.70 -11.15
CA LEU A 28 6.95 13.08 -11.37
C LEU A 28 6.40 12.43 -10.10
N GLN A 29 7.25 11.76 -9.31
CA GLN A 29 6.85 11.19 -8.01
C GLN A 29 6.38 12.28 -7.05
N ASP A 30 7.08 13.40 -6.96
CA ASP A 30 6.72 14.53 -6.10
C ASP A 30 5.40 15.19 -6.56
N ALA A 31 5.23 15.36 -7.87
CA ALA A 31 3.99 15.89 -8.44
C ALA A 31 2.78 14.96 -8.18
N LEU A 32 2.98 13.64 -8.30
CA LEU A 32 1.97 12.64 -7.98
C LEU A 32 1.65 12.61 -6.48
N ALA A 33 2.66 12.74 -5.61
CA ALA A 33 2.48 12.78 -4.16
C ALA A 33 1.70 14.03 -3.74
N LYS A 34 1.94 15.16 -4.41
CA LYS A 34 1.20 16.41 -4.20
C LYS A 34 -0.24 16.32 -4.70
N ALA A 35 -0.47 15.69 -5.85
CA ALA A 35 -1.80 15.53 -6.43
C ALA A 35 -2.66 14.51 -5.67
N PHE A 36 -2.03 13.49 -5.09
CA PHE A 36 -2.69 12.40 -4.39
C PHE A 36 -2.02 12.19 -3.02
N PRO A 37 -2.44 12.91 -1.97
CA PRO A 37 -1.83 12.77 -0.65
C PRO A 37 -2.01 11.36 -0.09
N GLY A 38 -0.94 10.77 0.45
CA GLY A 38 -0.95 9.41 1.02
C GLY A 38 -0.84 8.26 0.01
N SER A 39 -0.65 8.58 -1.27
CA SER A 39 -0.69 7.63 -2.39
C SER A 39 0.62 6.86 -2.65
N LEU A 40 1.68 7.11 -1.88
CA LEU A 40 3.00 6.45 -1.97
C LEU A 40 3.40 6.15 -3.44
N PRO A 41 3.50 7.18 -4.29
CA PRO A 41 3.70 7.00 -5.72
C PRO A 41 5.06 6.39 -6.01
N ARG A 42 5.08 5.38 -6.88
CA ARG A 42 6.31 4.77 -7.38
C ARG A 42 6.31 4.80 -8.89
N VAL A 43 7.36 5.39 -9.45
CA VAL A 43 7.53 5.51 -10.89
C VAL A 43 8.80 4.80 -11.30
N GLU A 44 8.69 3.89 -12.24
CA GLU A 44 9.79 3.13 -12.80
C GLU A 44 9.74 3.23 -14.32
N GLY A 45 10.84 3.64 -14.95
CA GLY A 45 10.96 3.62 -16.41
C GLY A 45 12.11 2.71 -16.82
N GLY A 46 11.89 1.91 -17.86
CA GLY A 46 12.95 1.08 -18.40
C GLY A 46 12.48 0.08 -19.45
N GLN A 47 13.46 -0.55 -20.08
CA GLN A 47 13.25 -1.69 -20.97
C GLN A 47 13.49 -2.96 -20.16
N PRO A 48 12.51 -3.88 -20.03
CA PRO A 48 12.77 -5.18 -19.41
C PRO A 48 13.91 -5.88 -20.17
N LYS A 49 14.95 -6.33 -19.44
CA LYS A 49 16.21 -6.86 -19.98
C LYS A 49 16.10 -8.14 -20.83
N LYS A 50 14.91 -8.57 -21.25
CA LYS A 50 14.70 -9.89 -21.85
C LYS A 50 15.16 -9.95 -23.32
N HIS A 51 14.85 -8.95 -24.15
CA HIS A 51 15.24 -8.90 -25.57
C HIS A 51 15.35 -7.46 -26.12
N ARG A 52 16.09 -7.27 -27.23
CA ARG A 52 16.32 -5.95 -27.89
C ARG A 52 15.03 -5.27 -28.37
N ASP A 53 14.01 -6.07 -28.73
CA ASP A 53 12.68 -5.60 -29.16
C ASP A 53 11.65 -5.50 -28.03
N THR A 54 12.08 -5.53 -26.77
CA THR A 54 11.13 -5.36 -25.66
C THR A 54 10.70 -3.89 -25.60
N PRO A 55 9.40 -3.57 -25.49
CA PRO A 55 8.95 -2.19 -25.41
C PRO A 55 9.54 -1.48 -24.18
N ARG A 56 9.84 -0.19 -24.32
CA ARG A 56 10.19 0.70 -23.22
C ARG A 56 8.91 1.05 -22.46
N ILE A 57 8.85 0.67 -21.20
CA ILE A 57 7.64 0.82 -20.38
C ILE A 57 7.90 1.88 -19.32
N LEU A 58 6.97 2.82 -19.21
CA LEU A 58 6.84 3.69 -18.04
C LEU A 58 5.77 3.08 -17.14
N ARG A 59 6.15 2.71 -15.91
CA ARG A 59 5.26 2.13 -14.91
C ARG A 59 5.03 3.14 -13.80
N ILE A 60 3.76 3.37 -13.49
CA ILE A 60 3.34 4.24 -12.38
C ILE A 60 2.46 3.40 -11.46
N ALA A 61 2.93 3.15 -10.25
CA ALA A 61 2.16 2.48 -9.21
C ALA A 61 1.74 3.49 -8.15
N LEU A 62 0.46 3.47 -7.78
CA LEU A 62 -0.16 4.42 -6.88
C LEU A 62 -1.07 3.71 -5.89
N ARG A 63 -0.92 4.00 -4.61
CA ARG A 63 -1.83 3.57 -3.56
C ARG A 63 -3.11 4.40 -3.60
N THR A 64 -4.25 3.74 -3.56
CA THR A 64 -5.56 4.38 -3.42
C THR A 64 -6.09 4.27 -1.99
N ASP A 65 -6.97 5.19 -1.63
CA ASP A 65 -7.74 5.20 -0.37
C ASP A 65 -9.05 4.37 -0.47
N PHE A 66 -9.42 3.95 -1.68
CA PHE A 66 -10.61 3.14 -1.96
C PHE A 66 -10.23 1.88 -2.74
N ASP A 67 -11.08 0.84 -2.68
CA ASP A 67 -10.94 -0.36 -3.52
C ASP A 67 -11.28 -0.01 -4.98
N PRO A 68 -10.32 -0.12 -5.94
CA PRO A 68 -10.57 0.20 -7.35
C PRO A 68 -11.22 -0.93 -8.15
N THR A 69 -11.43 -2.11 -7.53
CA THR A 69 -11.98 -3.31 -8.18
C THR A 69 -13.47 -3.23 -8.56
N PRO A 70 -14.39 -2.70 -7.71
CA PRO A 70 -15.81 -2.71 -8.04
C PRO A 70 -16.14 -1.74 -9.18
N PRO A 71 -17.13 -2.06 -10.06
CA PRO A 71 -17.50 -1.22 -11.19
C PRO A 71 -17.93 0.21 -10.81
N SER A 72 -18.50 0.40 -9.62
CA SER A 72 -18.87 1.71 -9.08
C SER A 72 -17.68 2.66 -8.89
N ALA A 73 -16.46 2.13 -8.75
CA ALA A 73 -15.23 2.92 -8.62
C ALA A 73 -14.68 3.42 -9.97
N THR A 74 -15.21 2.92 -11.10
CA THR A 74 -14.69 3.21 -12.46
C THR A 74 -14.57 4.71 -12.77
N PRO A 75 -15.58 5.57 -12.50
CA PRO A 75 -15.46 6.99 -12.78
C PRO A 75 -14.32 7.65 -11.99
N ARG A 76 -14.13 7.25 -10.73
CA ARG A 76 -13.06 7.76 -9.86
C ARG A 76 -11.69 7.27 -10.35
N VAL A 77 -11.56 5.99 -10.70
CA VAL A 77 -10.35 5.42 -11.29
C VAL A 77 -9.96 6.16 -12.58
N LEU A 78 -10.91 6.37 -13.50
CA LEU A 78 -10.63 7.06 -14.76
C LEU A 78 -10.20 8.51 -14.54
N SER A 79 -10.80 9.22 -13.58
CA SER A 79 -10.37 10.57 -13.23
C SER A 79 -8.93 10.62 -12.69
N MET A 80 -8.54 9.65 -11.85
CA MET A 80 -7.17 9.52 -11.36
C MET A 80 -6.21 9.19 -12.49
N VAL A 81 -6.53 8.20 -13.33
CA VAL A 81 -5.68 7.82 -14.48
C VAL A 81 -5.47 8.98 -15.43
N ARG A 82 -6.54 9.74 -15.75
CA ARG A 82 -6.43 10.94 -16.59
C ARG A 82 -5.47 11.96 -15.98
N ARG A 83 -5.58 12.22 -14.68
CA ARG A 83 -4.70 13.16 -13.98
C ARG A 83 -3.25 12.65 -13.92
N ILE A 84 -3.04 11.34 -13.76
CA ILE A 84 -1.71 10.71 -13.80
C ILE A 84 -1.08 10.90 -15.18
N ILE A 85 -1.83 10.68 -16.27
CA ILE A 85 -1.36 10.86 -17.64
C ILE A 85 -0.96 12.32 -17.89
N GLU A 86 -1.77 13.27 -17.43
CA GLU A 86 -1.48 14.71 -17.53
C GLU A 86 -0.17 15.08 -16.82
N LEU A 87 -0.01 14.65 -15.56
CA LEU A 87 1.20 14.90 -14.77
C LEU A 87 2.43 14.23 -15.38
N ALA A 88 2.27 13.00 -15.89
CA ALA A 88 3.34 12.28 -16.57
C ALA A 88 3.80 13.02 -17.82
N GLY A 89 2.88 13.55 -18.63
CA GLY A 89 3.21 14.36 -19.81
C GLY A 89 3.91 15.68 -19.50
N GLN A 90 3.70 16.24 -18.32
CA GLN A 90 4.36 17.48 -17.87
C GLN A 90 5.80 17.26 -17.38
N HIS A 91 6.10 16.10 -16.81
CA HIS A 91 7.36 15.87 -16.10
C HIS A 91 8.28 14.85 -16.81
N VAL A 92 7.74 14.02 -17.70
CA VAL A 92 8.49 12.98 -18.40
C VAL A 92 8.15 13.03 -19.89
N PRO A 93 9.15 12.95 -20.79
CA PRO A 93 8.90 12.84 -22.22
C PRO A 93 8.30 11.46 -22.56
N LEU A 94 6.96 11.37 -22.56
CA LEU A 94 6.22 10.12 -22.82
C LEU A 94 6.58 9.45 -24.16
N ARG A 95 7.02 10.24 -25.15
CA ARG A 95 7.47 9.74 -26.47
C ARG A 95 8.65 8.78 -26.40
N ASN A 96 9.41 8.77 -25.30
CA ASN A 96 10.54 7.88 -25.12
C ASN A 96 10.13 6.46 -24.68
N TYR A 97 8.83 6.24 -24.46
CA TYR A 97 8.24 4.99 -23.99
C TYR A 97 7.20 4.51 -24.99
N ASP A 98 7.17 3.21 -25.22
CA ASP A 98 6.20 2.56 -26.10
C ASP A 98 4.88 2.28 -25.37
N ARG A 99 4.94 2.18 -24.03
CA ARG A 99 3.80 1.81 -23.19
C ARG A 99 3.82 2.50 -21.83
N LEU A 100 2.64 2.92 -21.37
CA LEU A 100 2.40 3.42 -20.01
C LEU A 100 1.53 2.42 -19.25
N ASP A 101 2.07 1.84 -18.18
CA ASP A 101 1.32 0.98 -17.27
C ASP A 101 1.00 1.74 -15.98
N VAL A 102 -0.28 1.86 -15.66
CA VAL A 102 -0.75 2.49 -14.42
C VAL A 102 -1.36 1.43 -13.50
N TYR A 103 -0.78 1.26 -12.32
CA TYR A 103 -1.22 0.32 -11.31
C TYR A 103 -1.81 1.08 -10.13
N LEU A 104 -3.11 0.94 -9.92
CA LEU A 104 -3.78 1.41 -8.70
C LEU A 104 -3.91 0.24 -7.74
N TYR A 105 -3.33 0.35 -6.54
CA TYR A 105 -3.43 -0.69 -5.52
C TYR A 105 -4.07 -0.16 -4.25
N PHE A 106 -4.98 -0.95 -3.69
CA PHE A 106 -5.62 -0.65 -2.41
C PHE A 106 -5.12 -1.64 -1.36
N ARG A 107 -4.53 -1.11 -0.28
CA ARG A 107 -4.23 -1.94 0.89
C ARG A 107 -5.54 -2.12 1.66
N ARG A 108 -6.18 -3.29 1.49
CA ARG A 108 -7.34 -3.64 2.31
C ARG A 108 -6.92 -3.61 3.78
N PRO A 109 -7.57 -2.79 4.64
CA PRO A 109 -7.37 -2.93 6.08
C PRO A 109 -7.70 -4.37 6.45
N GLU A 110 -6.88 -4.97 7.30
CA GLU A 110 -7.13 -6.32 7.83
C GLU A 110 -8.58 -6.35 8.32
N GLN A 111 -9.37 -7.28 7.78
CA GLN A 111 -10.79 -7.39 8.12
C GLN A 111 -10.90 -7.42 9.63
N ALA A 112 -11.66 -6.48 10.20
CA ALA A 112 -11.78 -6.30 11.63
C ALA A 112 -12.00 -7.66 12.31
N THR A 113 -11.12 -8.03 13.25
CA THR A 113 -11.31 -9.23 14.04
C THR A 113 -12.59 -9.06 14.86
N LEU A 114 -13.67 -9.71 14.42
CA LEU A 114 -14.93 -9.73 15.13
C LEU A 114 -14.78 -10.69 16.32
N TYR A 115 -14.47 -10.14 17.50
CA TYR A 115 -14.44 -10.89 18.75
C TYR A 115 -15.83 -10.85 19.40
N ARG A 116 -16.42 -12.02 19.65
CA ARG A 116 -17.57 -12.19 20.53
C ARG A 116 -17.14 -13.01 21.74
N GLY A 117 -16.78 -12.32 22.81
CA GLY A 117 -16.44 -12.95 24.09
C GLY A 117 -17.69 -13.16 24.94
N PHE A 118 -17.80 -14.34 25.54
CA PHE A 118 -18.78 -14.63 26.58
C PHE A 118 -18.04 -14.74 27.92
N ARG A 119 -18.64 -14.23 29.00
CA ARG A 119 -18.10 -14.39 30.36
C ARG A 119 -19.16 -15.05 31.21
N PHE A 120 -18.79 -16.13 31.87
CA PHE A 120 -19.62 -16.83 32.83
C PHE A 120 -18.90 -16.82 34.18
N PRO A 121 -19.59 -16.55 35.30
CA PRO A 121 -19.01 -16.78 36.61
C PRO A 121 -18.72 -18.28 36.75
N VAL A 122 -17.50 -18.65 37.17
CA VAL A 122 -17.10 -20.07 37.27
C VAL A 122 -18.01 -20.85 38.22
N SER A 123 -18.60 -20.17 39.21
CA SER A 123 -19.56 -20.74 40.14
C SER A 123 -20.93 -21.09 39.53
N SER A 124 -21.29 -20.55 38.36
CA SER A 124 -22.53 -20.89 37.64
C SER A 124 -22.34 -22.00 36.61
N LEU A 125 -21.09 -22.43 36.37
CA LEU A 125 -20.81 -23.53 35.44
C LEU A 125 -21.09 -24.88 36.13
N PRO A 126 -21.82 -25.80 35.47
CA PRO A 126 -22.01 -27.15 35.99
C PRO A 126 -20.66 -27.86 36.13
N ASN A 127 -20.40 -28.50 37.27
CA ASN A 127 -19.19 -29.31 37.49
C ASN A 127 -19.20 -30.63 36.71
N ASP A 128 -20.37 -31.06 36.20
CA ASP A 128 -20.48 -32.26 35.36
C ASP A 128 -20.33 -31.90 33.87
N PRO A 129 -19.28 -32.40 33.18
CA PRO A 129 -19.01 -32.08 31.77
C PRO A 129 -20.11 -32.52 30.80
N ARG A 130 -21.06 -33.38 31.22
CA ARG A 130 -22.20 -33.79 30.37
C ARG A 130 -23.29 -32.72 30.24
N LEU A 131 -23.33 -31.74 31.16
CA LEU A 131 -24.32 -30.67 31.18
C LEU A 131 -23.85 -29.40 30.43
N LEU A 132 -22.58 -29.34 30.02
CA LEU A 132 -22.01 -28.23 29.25
C LEU A 132 -22.58 -28.11 27.81
N GLY A 133 -23.16 -29.20 27.28
CA GLY A 133 -23.73 -29.24 25.93
C GLY A 133 -25.20 -28.81 25.83
N ASP A 134 -25.86 -28.48 26.94
CA ASP A 134 -27.27 -28.08 26.94
C ASP A 134 -27.42 -26.58 26.64
N GLU A 135 -27.85 -26.26 25.41
CA GLU A 135 -28.02 -24.88 24.94
C GLU A 135 -28.95 -24.02 25.81
N ARG A 136 -29.83 -24.65 26.61
CA ARG A 136 -30.79 -23.96 27.47
C ARG A 136 -30.12 -23.29 28.67
N ILE A 137 -29.06 -23.89 29.20
CA ILE A 137 -28.31 -23.38 30.35
C ILE A 137 -27.42 -22.21 29.91
N LEU A 138 -26.80 -22.31 28.73
CA LEU A 138 -25.91 -21.28 28.19
C LEU A 138 -26.64 -20.01 27.70
N ARG A 139 -27.91 -20.12 27.29
CA ARG A 139 -28.71 -18.96 26.84
C ARG A 139 -29.23 -18.07 27.98
N ALA A 140 -29.35 -18.61 29.20
CA ALA A 140 -29.97 -17.90 30.32
C ALA A 140 -29.09 -16.77 30.90
N GLU A 141 -27.79 -16.73 30.60
CA GLU A 141 -26.82 -15.86 31.30
C GLU A 141 -26.05 -14.90 30.38
N ILE A 142 -26.44 -14.77 29.10
CA ILE A 142 -25.74 -13.91 28.12
C ILE A 142 -26.05 -12.44 28.41
N THR A 143 -25.16 -11.75 29.12
CA THR A 143 -25.20 -10.28 29.24
C THR A 143 -24.25 -9.64 28.21
N PRO A 144 -24.74 -8.86 27.23
CA PRO A 144 -23.87 -8.23 26.23
C PRO A 144 -23.04 -7.09 26.85
N LYS A 145 -21.71 -7.10 26.65
CA LYS A 145 -20.79 -6.05 27.12
C LYS A 145 -20.17 -5.27 25.95
N ARG A 146 -20.10 -3.93 26.04
CA ARG A 146 -19.49 -3.00 25.06
C ARG A 146 -17.99 -3.31 24.81
N PRO A 147 -17.45 -2.98 23.62
CA PRO A 147 -16.04 -3.19 23.30
C PRO A 147 -15.12 -2.37 24.22
N PRO A 148 -13.89 -2.83 24.51
CA PRO A 148 -12.93 -2.05 25.28
C PRO A 148 -12.48 -0.81 24.51
N GLU A 149 -12.68 0.34 25.13
CA GLU A 149 -12.09 1.64 24.82
C GLU A 149 -10.58 1.56 25.06
N ASN A 150 -9.81 1.27 24.00
CA ASN A 150 -8.39 1.58 23.93
C ASN A 150 -8.13 1.88 22.46
N ALA A 151 -7.95 3.15 22.07
CA ALA A 151 -6.61 3.76 22.11
C ALA A 151 -5.58 2.77 21.51
N ALA A 152 -5.79 2.44 20.24
CA ALA A 152 -4.90 1.63 19.43
C ALA A 152 -3.58 2.38 19.20
N SER A 153 -2.57 1.99 20.00
CA SER A 153 -1.11 2.06 19.82
C SER A 153 -0.39 3.42 19.73
N PRO A 154 0.49 3.75 20.70
CA PRO A 154 1.87 4.13 20.37
C PRO A 154 2.52 2.88 19.76
N THR A 155 3.30 2.88 18.69
CA THR A 155 4.42 3.72 18.23
C THR A 155 4.70 3.13 16.82
N ARG A 156 5.20 3.78 15.78
CA ARG A 156 6.12 4.91 15.63
C ARG A 156 6.19 5.19 14.13
#